data_AF-A0A3M8FP59-F1
#
_entry.id   AF-A0A3M8FP59-F1
#
_cell.length_a   1.000
_cell.length_b   1.000
_cell.length_c   1.000
_cell.angle_alpha   90.00
_cell.angle_beta   90.00
_cell.angle_gamma   90.00
#
_symmetry.space_group_name_H-M   'P 1'
#
loop_
_entity.id
_entity.type
_entity.pdbx_description
1 polymer ?
#
loop_
_entity_poly.entity_id
_entity_poly.type
_entity_poly.pdbx_seq_one_letter_code
_entity_poly.pdbx_strand_id
1 'polypeptide(L)'
;MKREAIQNSKFKILNCFVLIGFMLVPLFVSAQDLNPNSELPSPRTAFLRSLVVPGWGHHYVDKSNWTRGQYHLAADVAMILSYAGLTIRGNQLERELDVYALSKANADISNRNREFQLAVATFDNLGEYNDFQLRSRNWDDLLPDIAENRWNWGEDAQRFQFQDMRERVDRTNSQLPTIAALMVANRLISALSAYNHARRVWDNAPEASFSYLNEFGQPGVTANLRFNF
;
A
#
# COMPACT_ATOMS: atom_id res chain seq x y z
N MET A 1 -7.22 2.56 -28.24
CA MET A 1 -6.57 3.82 -27.80
C MET A 1 -7.31 4.57 -26.69
N LYS A 2 -8.55 5.08 -26.84
CA LYS A 2 -9.23 5.82 -25.73
C LYS A 2 -9.49 4.99 -24.45
N ARG A 3 -9.64 3.67 -24.54
CA ARG A 3 -9.99 2.80 -23.39
C ARG A 3 -8.87 2.63 -22.36
N GLU A 4 -7.60 2.58 -22.78
CA GLU A 4 -6.47 2.32 -21.87
C GLU A 4 -6.04 3.56 -21.09
N ALA A 5 -6.01 4.72 -21.73
CA ALA A 5 -5.78 6.00 -21.04
C ALA A 5 -6.90 6.31 -20.02
N ILE A 6 -8.14 5.96 -20.33
CA ILE A 6 -9.27 6.04 -19.40
C ILE A 6 -9.13 5.02 -18.26
N GLN A 7 -8.58 3.82 -18.51
CA GLN A 7 -8.33 2.83 -17.46
C GLN A 7 -7.23 3.26 -16.49
N ASN A 8 -6.12 3.80 -16.98
CA ASN A 8 -5.04 4.31 -16.12
C ASN A 8 -5.46 5.54 -15.32
N SER A 9 -6.24 6.44 -15.91
CA SER A 9 -6.85 7.58 -15.20
C SER A 9 -7.86 7.13 -14.14
N LYS A 10 -8.73 6.17 -14.47
CA LYS A 10 -9.69 5.59 -13.52
C LYS A 10 -8.99 4.83 -12.40
N PHE A 11 -7.89 4.13 -12.66
CA PHE A 11 -7.11 3.43 -11.65
C PHE A 11 -6.40 4.41 -10.68
N LYS A 12 -5.84 5.52 -11.21
CA LYS A 12 -5.26 6.61 -10.40
C LYS A 12 -6.31 7.32 -9.52
N ILE A 13 -7.50 7.60 -10.07
CA ILE A 13 -8.61 8.24 -9.33
C ILE A 13 -9.21 7.26 -8.29
N LEU A 14 -9.36 5.99 -8.64
CA LEU A 14 -9.86 4.94 -7.73
C LEU A 14 -8.92 4.74 -6.54
N ASN A 15 -7.60 4.74 -6.76
CA ASN A 15 -6.62 4.66 -5.67
C ASN A 15 -6.67 5.89 -4.74
N CYS A 16 -6.94 7.08 -5.26
CA CYS A 16 -7.18 8.27 -4.44
C CYS A 16 -8.46 8.15 -3.59
N PHE A 17 -9.55 7.64 -4.13
CA PHE A 17 -10.80 7.45 -3.36
C PHE A 17 -10.67 6.35 -2.29
N VAL A 18 -9.93 5.28 -2.55
CA VAL A 18 -9.64 4.23 -1.54
C VAL A 18 -8.77 4.80 -0.41
N LEU A 19 -7.79 5.66 -0.73
CA LEU A 19 -6.94 6.32 0.26
C LEU A 19 -7.68 7.40 1.07
N ILE A 20 -8.52 8.22 0.43
CA ILE A 20 -9.35 9.25 1.10
C ILE A 20 -10.46 8.60 1.94
N GLY A 21 -11.04 7.49 1.46
CA GLY A 21 -11.99 6.68 2.21
C GLY A 21 -11.39 6.09 3.49
N PHE A 22 -10.09 5.80 3.51
CA PHE A 22 -9.35 5.39 4.72
C PHE A 22 -8.97 6.56 5.63
N MET A 23 -8.63 7.72 5.06
CA MET A 23 -8.20 8.91 5.80
C MET A 23 -9.32 9.59 6.61
N LEU A 24 -10.59 9.37 6.25
CA LEU A 24 -11.75 9.95 6.96
C LEU A 24 -12.34 9.04 8.05
N VAL A 25 -11.94 7.77 8.15
CA VAL A 25 -12.39 6.87 9.22
C VAL A 25 -11.98 7.30 10.63
N PRO A 26 -10.78 7.89 10.90
CA PRO A 26 -10.42 8.21 12.27
C PRO A 26 -11.22 9.38 12.87
N LEU A 27 -12.00 10.13 12.08
CA LEU A 27 -12.92 11.16 12.60
C LEU A 27 -14.30 10.62 13.00
N PHE A 28 -14.66 9.39 12.63
CA PHE A 28 -15.96 8.79 12.95
C PHE A 28 -15.91 7.70 14.05
N VAL A 29 -14.72 7.32 14.53
CA VAL A 29 -14.54 6.16 15.44
C VAL A 29 -14.74 6.49 16.94
N SER A 30 -15.24 7.67 17.28
CA SER A 30 -15.71 7.96 18.64
C SER A 30 -17.14 7.45 18.93
N ALA A 31 -17.89 6.94 17.95
CA ALA A 31 -19.36 6.81 18.08
C ALA A 31 -19.98 5.42 17.85
N GLN A 32 -19.24 4.31 17.95
CA GLN A 32 -19.86 2.97 17.94
C GLN A 32 -19.42 2.11 19.13
N ASP A 33 -19.87 2.50 20.32
CA ASP A 33 -20.11 1.53 21.40
C ASP A 33 -21.44 0.82 21.12
N LEU A 34 -21.39 -0.19 20.26
CA LEU A 34 -22.47 -1.16 20.13
C LEU A 34 -22.33 -2.16 21.28
N ASN A 35 -23.18 -1.97 22.29
CA ASN A 35 -23.48 -2.83 23.44
C ASN A 35 -22.81 -2.40 24.78
N PRO A 36 -23.57 -1.73 25.69
CA PRO A 36 -23.09 -1.34 27.02
C PRO A 36 -23.16 -2.47 28.06
N ASN A 37 -23.58 -3.68 27.65
CA ASN A 37 -23.54 -4.85 28.53
C ASN A 37 -22.12 -5.42 28.50
N SER A 38 -21.48 -5.49 29.65
CA SER A 38 -20.09 -5.87 29.90
C SER A 38 -19.76 -7.32 29.48
N GLU A 39 -19.80 -7.61 28.19
CA GLU A 39 -19.27 -8.83 27.59
C GLU A 39 -17.82 -8.60 27.17
N LEU A 40 -16.95 -9.55 27.53
CA LEU A 40 -15.51 -9.52 27.21
C LEU A 40 -15.28 -9.26 25.71
N PRO A 41 -14.21 -8.53 25.34
CA PRO A 41 -13.99 -8.11 23.96
C PRO A 41 -13.73 -9.31 23.04
N SER A 42 -14.60 -9.56 22.06
CA SER A 42 -14.50 -10.74 21.18
C SER A 42 -13.19 -10.77 20.37
N PRO A 43 -12.40 -11.88 20.40
CA PRO A 43 -11.15 -11.96 19.66
C PRO A 43 -11.32 -11.86 18.15
N ARG A 44 -12.40 -12.43 17.61
CA ARG A 44 -12.71 -12.35 16.17
C ARG A 44 -13.01 -10.91 15.76
N THR A 45 -13.76 -10.17 16.59
CA THR A 45 -14.05 -8.75 16.36
C THR A 45 -12.78 -7.92 16.42
N ALA A 46 -11.89 -8.18 17.39
CA ALA A 46 -10.60 -7.50 17.50
C ALA A 46 -9.72 -7.76 16.27
N PHE A 47 -9.65 -9.00 15.79
CA PHE A 47 -8.93 -9.36 14.57
C PHE A 47 -9.43 -8.58 13.35
N LEU A 48 -10.73 -8.65 13.07
CA LEU A 48 -11.32 -8.02 11.89
C LEU A 48 -11.16 -6.50 11.89
N ARG A 49 -11.32 -5.86 13.07
CA ARG A 49 -11.09 -4.42 13.22
C ARG A 49 -9.65 -4.05 12.88
N SER A 50 -8.66 -4.75 13.44
CA SER A 50 -7.25 -4.48 13.16
C SER A 50 -6.81 -4.86 11.74
N LEU A 51 -7.53 -5.76 11.07
CA LEU A 51 -7.27 -6.10 9.66
C LEU A 51 -7.68 -4.97 8.72
N VAL A 52 -8.80 -4.29 9.02
CA VAL A 52 -9.23 -3.10 8.28
C VAL A 52 -8.31 -1.94 8.63
N VAL A 53 -8.28 -1.52 9.90
CA VAL A 53 -7.44 -0.42 10.36
C VAL A 53 -6.45 -0.95 11.40
N PRO A 54 -5.14 -1.02 11.07
CA PRO A 54 -4.13 -1.47 12.03
C PRO A 54 -4.24 -0.73 13.37
N GLY A 55 -4.33 -1.48 14.46
CA GLY A 55 -4.44 -0.97 15.82
C GLY A 55 -5.87 -0.74 16.32
N TRP A 56 -6.88 -0.77 15.45
CA TRP A 56 -8.28 -0.57 15.86
C TRP A 56 -8.80 -1.68 16.78
N GLY A 57 -8.37 -2.92 16.54
CA GLY A 57 -8.67 -4.04 17.43
C GLY A 57 -8.06 -3.90 18.81
N HIS A 58 -6.86 -3.30 18.94
CA HIS A 58 -6.26 -3.03 20.25
C HIS A 58 -7.05 -1.97 21.01
N HIS A 59 -7.45 -0.89 20.34
CA HIS A 59 -8.31 0.14 20.93
C HIS A 59 -9.68 -0.42 21.35
N TYR A 60 -10.22 -1.39 20.59
CA TYR A 60 -11.44 -2.09 20.97
C TYR A 60 -11.27 -2.93 22.25
N VAL A 61 -10.15 -3.63 22.40
CA VAL A 61 -9.88 -4.50 23.56
C VAL A 61 -9.62 -3.68 24.82
N ASP A 62 -8.83 -2.62 24.73
CA ASP A 62 -8.51 -1.75 25.85
C ASP A 62 -8.28 -0.31 25.37
N LYS A 63 -9.28 0.57 25.57
CA LYS A 63 -9.20 1.99 25.19
C LYS A 63 -8.14 2.75 25.98
N SER A 64 -7.80 2.32 27.20
CA SER A 64 -6.89 3.01 28.10
C SER A 64 -5.42 2.72 27.81
N ASN A 65 -5.10 1.52 27.34
CA ASN A 65 -3.72 1.07 27.12
C ASN A 65 -3.54 0.29 25.80
N TRP A 66 -3.77 0.97 24.67
CA TRP A 66 -3.63 0.40 23.33
C TRP A 66 -2.36 0.84 22.59
N THR A 67 -1.28 1.20 23.31
CA THR A 67 -0.01 1.69 22.73
C THR A 67 0.54 0.80 21.61
N ARG A 68 0.37 -0.52 21.73
CA ARG A 68 0.73 -1.47 20.66
C ARG A 68 -0.03 -1.22 19.35
N GLY A 69 -1.32 -0.91 19.45
CA GLY A 69 -2.13 -0.54 18.29
C GLY A 69 -1.73 0.82 17.71
N GLN A 70 -1.30 1.77 18.54
CA GLN A 70 -0.81 3.08 18.08
C GLN A 70 0.41 2.92 17.17
N TYR A 71 1.36 2.04 17.49
CA TYR A 71 2.51 1.78 16.62
C TYR A 71 2.10 1.19 15.26
N HIS A 72 1.18 0.23 15.25
CA HIS A 72 0.65 -0.33 14.00
C HIS A 72 -0.06 0.71 13.14
N LEU A 73 -0.86 1.58 13.76
CA LEU A 73 -1.55 2.68 13.09
C LEU A 73 -0.55 3.70 12.52
N ALA A 74 0.42 4.13 13.34
CA ALA A 74 1.45 5.08 12.93
C ALA A 74 2.28 4.54 11.75
N ALA A 75 2.65 3.26 11.79
CA ALA A 75 3.34 2.59 10.69
C ALA A 75 2.48 2.56 9.42
N ASP A 76 1.17 2.28 9.52
CA ASP A 76 0.27 2.27 8.36
C ASP A 76 0.15 3.65 7.73
N VAL A 77 -0.02 4.69 8.55
CA VAL A 77 -0.07 6.09 8.10
C VAL A 77 1.23 6.47 7.41
N ALA A 78 2.38 6.14 8.01
CA ALA A 78 3.68 6.41 7.40
C ALA A 78 3.81 5.73 6.04
N MET A 79 3.43 4.45 5.92
CA MET A 79 3.48 3.72 4.65
C MET A 79 2.51 4.29 3.61
N ILE A 80 1.31 4.71 4.00
CA ILE A 80 0.36 5.40 3.11
C ILE A 80 0.99 6.69 2.56
N LEU A 81 1.58 7.51 3.43
CA LEU A 81 2.24 8.76 3.03
C LEU A 81 3.43 8.48 2.12
N SER A 82 4.24 7.45 2.40
CA SER A 82 5.34 7.01 1.54
C SER A 82 4.84 6.55 0.17
N TYR A 83 3.79 5.75 0.12
CA TYR A 83 3.19 5.28 -1.13
C TYR A 83 2.67 6.44 -1.98
N ALA A 84 1.95 7.38 -1.37
CA ALA A 84 1.45 8.58 -2.04
C ALA A 84 2.60 9.47 -2.55
N GLY A 85 3.61 9.70 -1.71
CA GLY A 85 4.80 10.49 -2.07
C GLY A 85 5.58 9.91 -3.23
N LEU A 86 5.82 8.59 -3.21
CA LEU A 86 6.50 7.89 -4.31
C LEU A 86 5.67 7.87 -5.59
N THR A 87 4.34 7.75 -5.49
CA THR A 87 3.46 7.84 -6.65
C THR A 87 3.56 9.22 -7.31
N ILE A 88 3.52 10.30 -6.52
CA ILE A 88 3.67 11.66 -7.04
C ILE A 88 5.04 11.84 -7.69
N ARG A 89 6.11 11.39 -7.02
CA ARG A 89 7.48 11.45 -7.53
C ARG A 89 7.66 10.66 -8.82
N GLY A 90 7.14 9.43 -8.90
CA GLY A 90 7.22 8.58 -10.09
C GLY A 90 6.58 9.26 -11.30
N ASN A 91 5.36 9.81 -11.12
CA ASN A 91 4.69 10.55 -12.19
C ASN A 91 5.47 11.81 -12.64
N GLN A 92 6.18 12.48 -11.74
CA GLN A 92 7.01 13.63 -12.08
C GLN A 92 8.24 13.20 -12.90
N LEU A 93 8.93 12.16 -12.45
CA LEU A 93 10.10 11.61 -13.16
C LEU A 93 9.73 11.07 -14.55
N GLU A 94 8.57 10.43 -14.69
CA GLU A 94 8.05 9.97 -15.98
C GLU A 94 7.84 11.14 -16.95
N ARG A 95 7.20 12.23 -16.50
CA ARG A 95 7.03 13.44 -17.33
C ARG A 95 8.36 14.08 -17.72
N GLU A 96 9.30 14.15 -16.79
CA GLU A 96 10.65 14.67 -17.06
C GLU A 96 11.37 13.81 -18.10
N LEU A 97 11.24 12.49 -18.01
CA LEU A 97 11.79 11.54 -18.98
C LEU A 97 11.17 11.76 -20.37
N ASP A 98 9.84 11.87 -20.46
CA ASP A 98 9.12 12.10 -21.72
C ASP A 98 9.57 13.41 -22.38
N VAL A 99 9.62 14.51 -21.61
CA VAL A 99 10.06 15.83 -22.11
C VAL A 99 11.52 15.80 -22.53
N TYR A 100 12.37 15.08 -21.78
CA TYR A 100 13.78 14.94 -22.12
C TYR A 100 13.97 14.21 -23.46
N ALA A 101 13.32 13.06 -23.64
CA ALA A 101 13.36 12.28 -24.87
C ALA A 101 12.85 13.08 -26.08
N LEU A 102 11.73 13.80 -25.91
CA LEU A 102 11.18 14.64 -26.96
C LEU A 102 12.11 15.80 -27.31
N SER A 103 12.69 16.48 -26.31
CA SER A 103 13.53 17.66 -26.55
C SER A 103 14.92 17.35 -27.10
N LYS A 104 15.49 16.18 -26.78
CA LYS A 104 16.86 15.81 -27.15
C LYS A 104 16.94 14.86 -28.33
N ALA A 105 15.95 13.99 -28.50
CA ALA A 105 15.94 12.99 -29.55
C ALA A 105 14.72 13.06 -30.48
N ASN A 106 13.83 14.03 -30.28
CA ASN A 106 12.52 14.10 -30.96
C ASN A 106 11.70 12.81 -30.78
N ALA A 107 11.90 12.11 -29.66
CA ALA A 107 11.24 10.84 -29.36
C ALA A 107 10.05 11.06 -28.40
N ASP A 108 8.82 10.95 -28.90
CA ASP A 108 7.64 10.88 -28.03
C ASP A 108 7.44 9.47 -27.49
N ILE A 109 7.78 9.28 -26.21
CA ILE A 109 7.72 7.98 -25.51
C ILE A 109 6.50 7.85 -24.58
N SER A 110 5.74 8.92 -24.38
CA SER A 110 4.71 9.07 -23.33
C SER A 110 3.59 8.02 -23.40
N ASN A 111 3.32 7.49 -24.59
CA ASN A 111 2.28 6.49 -24.85
C ASN A 111 2.81 5.30 -25.67
N ARG A 112 4.11 5.06 -25.60
CA ARG A 112 4.78 4.00 -26.34
C ARG A 112 4.99 2.78 -25.45
N ASN A 113 5.01 1.60 -26.06
CA ASN A 113 5.29 0.36 -25.34
C ASN A 113 6.74 0.30 -24.84
N ARG A 114 7.01 -0.67 -23.95
CA ARG A 114 8.31 -0.85 -23.31
C ARG A 114 9.40 -1.14 -24.34
N GLU A 115 9.08 -1.87 -25.40
CA GLU A 115 9.98 -2.25 -26.49
C GLU A 115 10.49 -1.01 -27.23
N PHE A 116 9.60 -0.09 -27.61
CA PHE A 116 10.01 1.19 -28.23
C PHE A 116 10.86 2.03 -27.28
N GLN A 117 10.46 2.13 -26.01
CA GLN A 117 11.25 2.87 -25.02
C GLN A 117 12.65 2.27 -24.83
N LEU A 118 12.79 0.94 -24.91
CA LEU A 118 14.09 0.26 -24.89
C LEU A 118 14.88 0.53 -26.16
N ALA A 119 14.25 0.52 -27.33
CA ALA A 119 14.89 0.88 -28.60
C ALA A 119 15.50 2.30 -28.53
N VAL A 120 14.71 3.27 -28.08
CA VAL A 120 15.15 4.67 -27.87
C VAL A 120 16.27 4.74 -26.82
N ALA A 121 16.22 3.94 -25.75
CA ALA A 121 17.28 3.92 -24.75
C ALA A 121 18.60 3.34 -25.28
N THR A 122 18.53 2.36 -26.17
CA THR A 122 19.67 1.52 -26.55
C THR A 122 20.37 1.97 -27.84
N PHE A 123 19.67 2.58 -28.80
CA PHE A 123 20.25 2.92 -30.11
C PHE A 123 20.19 4.42 -30.36
N ASP A 124 21.13 4.97 -31.14
CA ASP A 124 21.17 6.42 -31.39
C ASP A 124 20.04 6.86 -32.30
N ASN A 125 19.58 6.00 -33.20
CA ASN A 125 18.50 6.29 -34.13
C ASN A 125 17.74 5.02 -34.58
N LEU A 126 16.62 5.23 -35.28
CA LEU A 126 15.77 4.15 -35.82
C LEU A 126 16.52 3.22 -36.79
N GLY A 127 17.43 3.76 -37.59
CA GLY A 127 18.21 2.98 -38.56
C GLY A 127 19.07 1.93 -37.87
N GLU A 128 19.82 2.34 -36.85
CA GLU A 128 20.65 1.43 -36.04
C GLU A 128 19.84 0.33 -35.36
N TYR A 129 18.68 0.67 -34.81
CA TYR A 129 17.77 -0.30 -34.21
C TYR A 129 17.29 -1.33 -35.24
N ASN A 130 16.75 -0.87 -36.37
CA ASN A 130 16.23 -1.77 -37.41
C ASN A 130 17.35 -2.64 -37.99
N ASP A 131 18.53 -2.07 -38.23
CA ASP A 131 19.71 -2.82 -38.69
C ASP A 131 20.13 -3.90 -37.69
N PHE A 132 20.05 -3.62 -36.39
CA PHE A 132 20.26 -4.62 -35.35
C PHE A 132 19.22 -5.74 -35.39
N GLN A 133 17.92 -5.41 -35.56
CA GLN A 133 16.87 -6.43 -35.66
C GLN A 133 17.02 -7.29 -36.91
N LEU A 134 17.38 -6.70 -38.06
CA LEU A 134 17.65 -7.40 -39.31
C LEU A 134 18.80 -8.41 -39.16
N ARG A 135 19.92 -8.00 -38.54
CA ARG A 135 21.05 -8.88 -38.25
C ARG A 135 20.69 -10.01 -37.28
N SER A 136 19.83 -9.70 -36.31
CA SER A 136 19.34 -10.67 -35.31
C SER A 136 18.22 -11.58 -35.82
N ARG A 137 17.73 -11.36 -37.06
CA ARG A 137 16.59 -12.06 -37.65
C ARG A 137 15.27 -11.88 -36.89
N ASN A 138 15.11 -10.75 -36.20
CA ASN A 138 13.89 -10.37 -35.48
C ASN A 138 12.99 -9.50 -36.37
N TRP A 139 12.47 -10.09 -37.45
CA TRP A 139 11.71 -9.35 -38.46
C TRP A 139 10.40 -8.75 -37.92
N ASP A 140 9.82 -9.40 -36.91
CA ASP A 140 8.56 -8.98 -36.28
C ASP A 140 8.73 -7.74 -35.37
N ASP A 141 9.96 -7.42 -34.97
CA ASP A 141 10.28 -6.28 -34.10
C ASP A 141 10.69 -5.03 -34.89
N LEU A 142 10.70 -5.07 -36.22
CA LEU A 142 11.05 -3.92 -37.04
C LEU A 142 10.04 -2.78 -36.85
N LEU A 143 10.57 -1.59 -36.66
CA LEU A 143 9.76 -0.39 -36.57
C LEU A 143 9.67 0.28 -37.94
N PRO A 144 8.46 0.57 -38.47
CA PRO A 144 8.33 1.21 -39.77
C PRO A 144 8.94 2.62 -39.72
N ASP A 145 9.54 3.04 -40.83
CA ASP A 145 10.24 4.33 -40.95
C ASP A 145 9.29 5.53 -41.17
N ILE A 146 8.42 5.76 -40.19
CA ILE A 146 7.46 6.86 -40.11
C ILE A 146 7.93 7.91 -39.10
N ALA A 147 7.46 9.15 -39.23
CA ALA A 147 7.90 10.29 -38.41
C ALA A 147 7.80 10.02 -36.89
N GLU A 148 6.76 9.30 -36.48
CA GLU A 148 6.46 8.96 -35.08
C GLU A 148 7.42 7.92 -34.48
N ASN A 149 8.15 7.19 -35.33
CA ASN A 149 9.12 6.17 -34.90
C ASN A 149 10.57 6.66 -35.01
N ARG A 150 10.80 7.85 -35.56
CA ARG A 150 12.14 8.39 -35.74
C ARG A 150 12.57 9.10 -34.47
N TRP A 151 13.65 8.62 -33.87
CA TRP A 151 14.44 9.35 -32.89
C TRP A 151 15.86 9.52 -33.40
N ASN A 152 16.56 10.51 -32.86
CA ASN A 152 17.98 10.70 -33.12
C ASN A 152 18.67 11.37 -31.94
N TRP A 153 19.51 10.63 -31.22
CA TRP A 153 20.37 11.20 -30.19
C TRP A 153 21.54 11.94 -30.85
N GLY A 154 21.70 13.23 -30.54
CA GLY A 154 22.80 14.01 -31.12
C GLY A 154 24.17 13.67 -30.53
N GLU A 155 24.20 13.18 -29.29
CA GLU A 155 25.41 12.83 -28.55
C GLU A 155 25.13 11.63 -27.62
N ASP A 156 26.10 10.73 -27.47
CA ASP A 156 26.03 9.59 -26.55
C ASP A 156 25.68 10.01 -25.11
N ALA A 157 26.23 11.14 -24.66
CA ALA A 157 25.98 11.68 -23.32
C ALA A 157 24.48 11.96 -23.07
N GLN A 158 23.72 12.34 -24.10
CA GLN A 158 22.29 12.60 -23.98
C GLN A 158 21.52 11.28 -23.82
N ARG A 159 21.90 10.25 -24.59
CA ARG A 159 21.32 8.91 -24.47
C ARG A 159 21.63 8.28 -23.12
N PHE A 160 22.85 8.42 -22.60
CA PHE A 160 23.19 7.94 -21.25
C PHE A 160 22.41 8.68 -20.15
N GLN A 161 22.27 10.01 -20.26
CA GLN A 161 21.43 10.76 -19.34
C GLN A 161 19.96 10.29 -19.37
N PHE A 162 19.44 9.95 -20.56
CA PHE A 162 18.10 9.35 -20.69
C PHE A 162 18.00 7.98 -20.00
N GLN A 163 19.01 7.11 -20.16
CA GLN A 163 19.07 5.82 -19.46
C GLN A 163 19.07 6.02 -17.94
N ASP A 164 19.87 6.95 -17.43
CA ASP A 164 19.93 7.28 -15.99
C ASP A 164 18.58 7.82 -15.46
N MET A 165 17.90 8.67 -16.24
CA MET A 165 16.57 9.16 -15.90
C MET A 165 15.55 8.02 -15.84
N ARG A 166 15.60 7.12 -16.82
CA ARG A 166 14.73 5.94 -16.88
C ARG A 166 14.98 5.01 -15.70
N GLU A 167 16.24 4.78 -15.34
CA GLU A 167 16.58 3.98 -14.17
C GLU A 167 16.00 4.60 -12.88
N ARG A 168 16.01 5.93 -12.74
CA ARG A 168 15.38 6.62 -11.60
C ARG A 168 13.85 6.41 -11.57
N VAL A 169 13.19 6.42 -12.72
CA VAL A 169 11.76 6.06 -12.84
C VAL A 169 11.53 4.62 -12.38
N ASP A 170 12.27 3.67 -12.95
CA ASP A 170 12.15 2.24 -12.65
C ASP A 170 12.42 1.93 -11.17
N ARG A 171 13.46 2.55 -10.58
CA ARG A 171 13.76 2.43 -9.14
C ARG A 171 12.67 3.02 -8.25
N THR A 172 11.99 4.09 -8.67
CA THR A 172 10.89 4.69 -7.90
C THR A 172 9.63 3.82 -7.98
N ASN A 173 9.27 3.38 -9.19
CA ASN A 173 8.09 2.58 -9.43
C ASN A 173 8.18 1.18 -8.80
N SER A 174 9.38 0.59 -8.74
CA SER A 174 9.60 -0.72 -8.10
C SER A 174 9.47 -0.70 -6.57
N GLN A 175 9.50 0.48 -5.91
CA GLN A 175 9.27 0.59 -4.46
C GLN A 175 7.79 0.52 -4.07
N LEU A 176 6.89 0.90 -4.97
CA LEU A 176 5.44 0.91 -4.72
C LEU A 176 4.88 -0.47 -4.32
N PRO A 177 5.15 -1.58 -5.05
CA PRO A 177 4.66 -2.90 -4.65
C PRO A 177 5.28 -3.36 -3.31
N THR A 178 6.53 -3.00 -3.04
CA THR A 178 7.19 -3.30 -1.76
C THR A 178 6.47 -2.64 -0.58
N ILE A 179 6.13 -1.35 -0.69
CA ILE A 179 5.38 -0.66 0.36
C ILE A 179 3.98 -1.22 0.52
N ALA A 180 3.29 -1.53 -0.58
CA ALA A 180 1.98 -2.16 -0.52
C ALA A 180 2.03 -3.52 0.22
N ALA A 181 3.05 -4.33 -0.05
CA ALA A 181 3.26 -5.59 0.67
C ALA A 181 3.52 -5.37 2.17
N LEU A 182 4.33 -4.38 2.53
CA LEU A 182 4.57 -4.02 3.94
C LEU A 182 3.30 -3.56 4.66
N MET A 183 2.42 -2.80 3.98
CA MET A 183 1.13 -2.40 4.54
C MET A 183 0.23 -3.61 4.82
N VAL A 184 0.17 -4.57 3.90
CA VAL A 184 -0.58 -5.83 4.11
C VAL A 184 0.01 -6.62 5.28
N ALA A 185 1.33 -6.75 5.35
CA ALA A 185 1.99 -7.43 6.46
C ALA A 185 1.69 -6.76 7.81
N ASN A 186 1.76 -5.42 7.88
CA ASN A 186 1.42 -4.67 9.09
C ASN A 186 -0.03 -4.89 9.53
N ARG A 187 -1.00 -4.91 8.59
CA ARG A 187 -2.41 -5.24 8.88
C ARG A 187 -2.57 -6.63 9.47
N LEU A 188 -1.92 -7.64 8.90
CA LEU A 188 -2.00 -9.02 9.39
C LEU A 188 -1.37 -9.16 10.78
N ILE A 189 -0.19 -8.58 11.00
CA ILE A 189 0.49 -8.61 12.29
C ILE A 189 -0.34 -7.88 13.34
N SER A 190 -0.91 -6.72 12.98
CA SER A 190 -1.80 -5.97 13.87
C SER A 190 -3.06 -6.76 14.24
N ALA A 191 -3.68 -7.43 13.26
CA ALA A 191 -4.85 -8.27 13.45
C ALA A 191 -4.58 -9.44 14.40
N LEU A 192 -3.48 -10.17 14.20
CA LEU A 192 -3.08 -11.27 15.07
C LEU A 192 -2.72 -10.76 16.49
N SER A 193 -2.04 -9.62 16.57
CA SER A 193 -1.69 -8.99 17.85
C SER A 193 -2.94 -8.58 18.64
N ALA A 194 -3.96 -8.00 17.99
CA ALA A 194 -5.23 -7.64 18.61
C ALA A 194 -6.04 -8.88 19.02
N TYR A 195 -6.09 -9.89 18.16
CA TYR A 195 -6.71 -11.18 18.47
C TYR A 195 -6.12 -11.81 19.73
N ASN A 196 -4.78 -11.89 19.81
CA ASN A 196 -4.08 -12.46 20.95
C ASN A 196 -4.29 -11.62 22.22
N HIS A 197 -4.39 -10.29 22.09
CA HIS A 197 -4.70 -9.42 23.22
C HIS A 197 -6.11 -9.71 23.76
N ALA A 198 -7.11 -9.71 22.88
CA ALA A 198 -8.49 -10.05 23.24
C ALA A 198 -8.56 -11.45 23.88
N ARG A 199 -7.91 -12.45 23.29
CA ARG A 199 -7.91 -13.82 23.79
C ARG A 199 -7.36 -13.91 25.23
N ARG A 200 -6.26 -13.21 25.52
CA ARG A 200 -5.70 -13.14 26.87
C ARG A 200 -6.67 -12.49 27.87
N VAL A 201 -7.44 -11.48 27.45
CA VAL A 201 -8.47 -10.88 28.30
C VAL A 201 -9.60 -11.89 28.60
N TRP A 202 -9.98 -12.73 27.63
CA TRP A 202 -10.94 -13.80 27.85
C TRP A 202 -10.42 -14.89 28.79
N ASP A 203 -9.17 -15.32 28.61
CA ASP A 203 -8.59 -16.41 29.41
C ASP A 203 -8.32 -15.97 30.87
N ASN A 204 -8.20 -14.66 31.14
CA ASN A 204 -7.99 -14.09 32.48
C ASN A 204 -9.21 -13.31 33.01
N ALA A 205 -10.41 -13.62 32.52
CA ALA A 205 -11.62 -12.95 32.99
C ALA A 205 -11.83 -13.18 34.50
N PRO A 206 -12.21 -12.15 35.29
CA PRO A 206 -12.49 -12.33 36.70
C PRO A 206 -13.67 -13.27 36.91
N GLU A 207 -13.50 -14.25 37.79
CA GLU A 207 -14.56 -15.20 38.16
C GLU A 207 -15.40 -14.57 39.27
N ALA A 208 -16.70 -14.38 39.01
CA ALA A 208 -17.68 -13.98 40.01
C ALA A 208 -18.59 -15.16 40.33
N SER A 209 -18.69 -15.53 41.60
CA SER A 209 -19.63 -16.56 42.07
C SER A 209 -20.50 -16.01 43.20
N PHE A 210 -21.76 -16.45 43.22
CA PHE A 210 -22.72 -16.13 44.25
C PHE A 210 -23.06 -17.39 45.04
N SER A 211 -22.99 -17.30 46.37
CA SER A 211 -23.35 -18.37 47.30
C SER A 211 -24.43 -17.89 48.26
N TYR A 212 -25.40 -18.76 48.56
CA TYR A 212 -26.42 -18.55 49.60
C TYR A 212 -25.99 -19.03 50.99
N LEU A 213 -24.75 -19.52 51.08
CA LEU A 213 -24.08 -19.87 52.32
C LEU A 213 -22.92 -18.90 52.52
N ASN A 214 -22.85 -18.33 53.73
CA ASN A 214 -21.71 -17.54 54.15
C ASN A 214 -20.48 -18.42 54.44
N GLU A 215 -19.34 -17.79 54.73
CA GLU A 215 -18.06 -18.46 55.04
C GLU A 215 -18.15 -19.46 56.21
N PHE A 216 -19.21 -19.37 57.02
CA PHE A 216 -19.47 -20.22 58.18
C PHE A 216 -20.56 -21.27 57.93
N GLY A 217 -21.04 -21.42 56.68
CA GLY A 217 -22.07 -22.41 56.31
C GLY A 217 -23.48 -22.06 56.76
N GLN A 218 -23.76 -20.80 57.12
CA GLN A 218 -25.08 -20.32 57.50
C GLN A 218 -25.79 -19.58 56.35
N PRO A 219 -27.13 -19.53 56.34
CA PRO A 219 -27.89 -18.78 55.35
C PRO A 219 -27.44 -17.32 55.28
N GLY A 220 -26.90 -16.90 54.14
CA GLY A 220 -26.39 -15.56 53.91
C GLY A 220 -25.92 -15.39 52.47
N VAL A 221 -26.05 -14.19 51.90
CA VAL A 221 -25.61 -13.92 50.54
C VAL A 221 -24.13 -13.54 50.56
N THR A 222 -23.29 -14.33 49.90
CA THR A 222 -21.85 -14.03 49.73
C THR A 222 -21.51 -13.98 48.25
N ALA A 223 -20.84 -12.90 47.84
CA ALA A 223 -20.28 -12.75 46.50
C ALA A 223 -18.77 -12.94 46.59
N ASN A 224 -18.24 -13.94 45.87
CA ASN A 224 -16.80 -14.17 45.77
C ASN A 224 -16.31 -13.66 44.43
N LEU A 225 -15.29 -12.80 44.47
CA LEU A 225 -14.59 -12.29 43.29
C LEU A 225 -13.16 -12.82 43.31
N ARG A 226 -12.80 -13.60 42.29
CA ARG A 226 -11.45 -14.13 42.12
C ARG A 226 -10.81 -13.49 40.90
N PHE A 227 -9.68 -12.84 41.13
CA PHE A 227 -8.83 -12.27 40.08
C PHE A 227 -7.69 -13.25 39.79
N ASN A 228 -7.52 -13.60 38.52
CA ASN A 228 -6.36 -14.36 38.05
C ASN A 228 -5.32 -13.34 37.54
N PHE A 229 -4.22 -13.18 38.27
CA PHE A 229 -3.08 -12.32 37.94
C PHE A 229 -1.83 -13.14 37.64
#